data_AF-A0AA39IAC0-F1
#
_entry.id   AF-A0AA39IAC0-F1
#
_cell.length_a   1.000
_cell.length_b   1.000
_cell.length_c   1.000
_cell.angle_alpha   90.00
_cell.angle_beta   90.00
_cell.angle_gamma   90.00
#
_symmetry.space_group_name_H-M   'P 1'
#
loop_
_entity.id
_entity.type
_entity.pdbx_description
1 polymer ?
#
loop_
_entity_poly.entity_id
_entity_poly.type
_entity_poly.pdbx_seq_one_letter_code
_entity_poly.pdbx_strand_id
1 'polypeptide(L)'
;MLSRFVANVAVRRLGSRAFCSAGDDGPKGPKEPSAKDILGEEMLSAVDSVATAQNPQNPAGRKRMRDMLKAKLIEAEKQTFDEATASQTAEMLSQQSVVDLLKSVPVQSTPRAALPSRIRVGKKETIALRREIVYQAIQEVDGFWQQWDAEWVKIYN
;
A
#
# COMPACT_ATOMS: atom_id res chain seq x y z
N MET A 1 -23.52 25.98 -32.53
CA MET A 1 -23.65 25.27 -31.24
C MET A 1 -24.32 23.93 -31.46
N LEU A 2 -23.57 22.83 -31.52
CA LEU A 2 -24.14 21.47 -31.52
C LEU A 2 -23.23 20.57 -30.69
N SER A 3 -23.71 20.29 -29.47
CA SER A 3 -23.14 19.36 -28.51
C SER A 3 -23.24 17.93 -29.05
N ARG A 4 -22.18 17.14 -28.93
CA ARG A 4 -22.21 15.69 -29.22
C ARG A 4 -21.77 14.91 -27.97
N PHE A 5 -22.78 14.35 -27.31
CA PHE A 5 -22.65 13.28 -26.34
C PHE A 5 -21.99 12.06 -27.00
N VAL A 6 -20.91 11.55 -26.41
CA VAL A 6 -20.32 10.25 -26.77
C VAL A 6 -20.83 9.22 -25.76
N ALA A 7 -21.59 8.25 -26.25
CA ALA A 7 -22.08 7.12 -25.47
C ALA A 7 -20.96 6.10 -25.25
N ASN A 8 -20.69 5.76 -23.99
CA ASN A 8 -19.80 4.66 -23.59
C ASN A 8 -20.50 3.31 -23.80
N VAL A 9 -19.94 2.45 -24.65
CA VAL A 9 -20.32 1.03 -24.73
C VAL A 9 -19.39 0.25 -23.80
N ALA A 10 -19.90 -0.09 -22.61
CA ALA A 10 -19.23 -0.94 -21.65
C ALA A 10 -19.56 -2.42 -21.93
N VAL A 11 -18.60 -3.17 -22.49
CA VAL A 11 -18.70 -4.63 -22.60
C VAL A 11 -18.34 -5.26 -21.25
N ARG A 12 -19.36 -5.65 -20.48
CA ARG A 12 -19.19 -6.45 -19.26
C ARG A 12 -18.88 -7.90 -19.64
N ARG A 13 -17.63 -8.33 -19.48
CA ARG A 13 -17.30 -9.76 -19.46
C ARG A 13 -17.69 -10.33 -18.10
N LEU A 14 -18.65 -11.25 -18.11
CA LEU A 14 -19.00 -12.10 -16.98
C LEU A 14 -17.77 -12.93 -16.58
N GLY A 15 -17.38 -12.84 -15.30
CA GLY A 15 -16.32 -13.64 -14.72
C GLY A 15 -16.76 -15.08 -14.51
N SER A 16 -16.18 -16.00 -15.27
CA SER A 16 -16.15 -17.42 -14.90
C SER A 16 -15.33 -17.58 -13.63
N ARG A 17 -15.99 -18.07 -12.57
CA ARG A 17 -15.32 -18.55 -11.35
C ARG A 17 -14.32 -19.64 -11.72
N ALA A 18 -13.04 -19.38 -11.50
CA ALA A 18 -12.02 -20.41 -11.42
C ALA A 18 -11.38 -20.32 -10.02
N PHE A 19 -11.66 -21.34 -9.21
CA PHE A 19 -10.85 -21.72 -8.07
C PHE A 19 -9.46 -22.08 -8.62
N CYS A 20 -8.45 -21.24 -8.42
CA CYS A 20 -7.04 -21.63 -8.35
C CYS A 20 -6.17 -20.43 -7.98
N SER A 21 -5.50 -20.58 -6.85
CA SER A 21 -4.39 -19.79 -6.33
C SER A 21 -3.32 -19.50 -7.39
N ALA A 22 -3.15 -18.24 -7.77
CA ALA A 22 -1.88 -17.66 -8.25
C ALA A 22 -2.06 -16.16 -8.58
N GLY A 23 -1.75 -15.30 -7.62
CA GLY A 23 -1.44 -13.88 -7.82
C GLY A 23 -0.53 -13.50 -6.66
N ASP A 24 0.78 -13.34 -6.87
CA ASP A 24 1.38 -12.14 -7.45
C ASP A 24 0.81 -10.83 -6.87
N ASP A 25 0.84 -10.75 -5.54
CA ASP A 25 0.94 -9.48 -4.83
C ASP A 25 2.39 -9.38 -4.31
N GLY A 26 3.09 -8.29 -4.63
CA GLY A 26 4.41 -7.97 -4.07
C GLY A 26 4.40 -7.95 -2.53
N PRO A 27 5.55 -7.73 -1.86
CA PRO A 27 5.67 -7.89 -0.42
C PRO A 27 4.96 -6.74 0.30
N LYS A 28 3.62 -6.80 0.38
CA LYS A 28 2.87 -6.12 1.42
C LYS A 28 3.18 -6.93 2.67
N GLY A 29 4.17 -6.45 3.44
CA GLY A 29 4.45 -7.00 4.76
C GLY A 29 3.16 -7.10 5.59
N PRO A 30 3.15 -7.92 6.65
CA PRO A 30 1.98 -8.08 7.50
C PRO A 30 1.43 -6.70 7.86
N LYS A 31 0.20 -6.40 7.44
CA LYS A 31 -0.47 -5.15 7.79
C LYS A 31 -0.57 -5.12 9.31
N GLU A 32 -0.01 -4.08 9.93
CA GLU A 32 -0.23 -3.86 11.35
C GLU A 32 -1.74 -3.82 11.61
N PRO A 33 -2.21 -4.49 12.68
CA PRO A 33 -3.63 -4.49 13.01
C PRO A 33 -4.07 -3.05 13.26
N SER A 34 -5.20 -2.67 12.66
CA SER A 34 -5.69 -1.31 12.80
C SER A 34 -6.17 -1.06 14.23
N ALA A 35 -6.20 0.20 14.67
CA ALA A 35 -6.75 0.55 15.99
C ALA A 35 -8.21 0.09 16.18
N LYS A 36 -8.95 -0.08 15.07
CA LYS A 36 -10.30 -0.66 15.09
C LYS A 36 -10.28 -2.17 15.36
N ASP A 37 -9.30 -2.87 14.81
CA ASP A 37 -9.14 -4.31 15.02
C ASP A 37 -8.66 -4.62 16.45
N ILE A 38 -7.89 -3.72 17.07
CA ILE A 38 -7.35 -3.90 18.43
C ILE A 38 -8.38 -3.48 19.49
N LEU A 39 -8.98 -2.29 19.37
CA LEU A 39 -9.84 -1.71 20.43
C LEU A 39 -11.34 -1.90 20.19
N GLY A 40 -11.75 -2.17 18.94
CA GLY A 40 -13.16 -2.19 18.56
C GLY A 40 -13.80 -0.81 18.39
N GLU A 41 -14.97 -0.77 17.75
CA GLU A 41 -15.68 0.48 17.42
C GLU A 41 -16.27 1.17 18.66
N GLU A 42 -16.70 0.39 19.66
CA GLU A 42 -17.31 0.91 20.89
C GLU A 42 -16.31 1.71 21.73
N MET A 43 -15.10 1.18 21.96
CA MET A 43 -14.06 1.88 22.71
C MET A 43 -13.56 3.13 21.98
N LEU A 44 -13.44 3.08 20.66
CA LEU A 44 -13.08 4.25 19.87
C LEU A 44 -14.16 5.35 19.97
N SER A 45 -15.44 4.96 19.97
CA SER A 45 -16.55 5.89 20.21
C SER A 45 -16.52 6.49 21.61
N ALA A 46 -16.22 5.68 22.63
CA ALA A 46 -16.07 6.15 24.01
C ALA A 46 -14.92 7.14 24.16
N VAL A 47 -13.76 6.87 23.55
CA VAL A 47 -12.61 7.80 23.53
C VAL A 47 -12.97 9.11 22.85
N ASP A 48 -13.71 9.04 21.74
CA ASP A 48 -14.15 10.23 21.01
C ASP A 48 -15.14 11.07 21.86
N SER A 49 -16.05 10.42 22.61
CA SER A 49 -16.98 11.05 23.57
C SER A 49 -16.27 11.68 24.78
N VAL A 50 -15.25 11.02 25.34
CA VAL A 50 -14.43 11.58 26.43
C VAL A 50 -13.67 12.81 25.92
N ALA A 51 -13.15 12.75 24.70
CA ALA A 51 -12.41 13.86 24.13
C ALA A 51 -13.28 15.08 23.84
N THR A 52 -14.53 14.87 23.40
CA THR A 52 -15.49 15.96 23.21
C THR A 52 -15.95 16.56 24.53
N ALA A 53 -16.17 15.73 25.56
CA ALA A 53 -16.57 16.19 26.90
C ALA A 53 -15.50 17.05 27.58
N GLN A 54 -14.23 16.65 27.53
CA GLN A 54 -13.14 17.40 28.17
C GLN A 54 -12.67 18.63 27.36
N ASN A 55 -12.77 18.60 26.03
CA ASN A 55 -12.37 19.72 25.17
C ASN A 55 -13.51 20.12 24.21
N PRO A 56 -14.60 20.74 24.71
CA PRO A 56 -15.76 21.10 23.89
C PRO A 56 -15.46 22.23 22.89
N GLN A 57 -14.57 23.17 23.24
CA GLN A 57 -14.25 24.34 22.41
C GLN A 57 -12.92 24.26 21.65
N ASN A 58 -12.02 23.33 22.00
CA ASN A 58 -10.70 23.23 21.37
C ASN A 58 -10.59 21.99 20.46
N PRO A 59 -10.75 22.13 19.12
CA PRO A 59 -10.68 20.99 18.20
C PRO A 59 -9.28 20.39 18.09
N ALA A 60 -8.22 21.21 18.22
CA ALA A 60 -6.83 20.74 18.17
C ALA A 60 -6.46 19.96 19.44
N GLY A 61 -6.89 20.45 20.61
CA GLY A 61 -6.73 19.75 21.89
C GLY A 61 -7.49 18.42 21.91
N ARG A 62 -8.72 18.40 21.38
CA ARG A 62 -9.53 17.18 21.22
C ARG A 62 -8.83 16.13 20.37
N LYS A 63 -8.27 16.51 19.22
CA LYS A 63 -7.55 15.57 18.35
C LYS A 63 -6.36 14.96 19.07
N ARG A 64 -5.48 15.79 19.66
CA ARG A 64 -4.30 15.31 20.40
C ARG A 64 -4.68 14.37 21.54
N MET A 65 -5.75 14.69 22.25
CA MET A 65 -6.21 13.85 23.35
C MET A 65 -6.78 12.51 22.89
N ARG A 66 -7.56 12.49 21.79
CA ARG A 66 -8.01 11.23 21.18
C ARG A 66 -6.83 10.36 20.76
N ASP A 67 -5.86 10.95 20.08
CA ASP A 67 -4.70 10.21 19.57
C ASP A 67 -3.87 9.65 20.75
N MET A 68 -3.70 10.43 21.81
CA MET A 68 -3.03 10.00 23.05
C MET A 68 -3.80 8.90 23.79
N LEU A 69 -5.12 9.03 23.93
CA LEU A 69 -5.96 8.02 24.59
C LEU A 69 -5.96 6.72 23.79
N LYS A 70 -6.06 6.79 22.46
CA LYS A 70 -5.95 5.61 21.57
C LYS A 70 -4.59 4.93 21.72
N ALA A 71 -3.50 5.69 21.74
CA ALA A 71 -2.16 5.12 21.92
C ALA A 71 -2.01 4.38 23.25
N LYS A 72 -2.46 4.99 24.36
CA LYS A 72 -2.39 4.36 25.70
C LYS A 72 -3.26 3.10 25.80
N LEU A 73 -4.45 3.12 25.21
CA LEU A 73 -5.34 1.96 25.22
C LEU A 73 -4.76 0.81 24.39
N ILE A 74 -4.17 1.11 23.22
CA ILE A 74 -3.49 0.10 22.41
C ILE A 74 -2.31 -0.51 23.18
N GLU A 75 -1.54 0.31 23.89
CA GLU A 75 -0.43 -0.17 24.72
C GLU A 75 -0.90 -1.07 25.85
N ALA A 76 -1.98 -0.70 26.55
CA ALA A 76 -2.57 -1.52 27.61
C ALA A 76 -3.12 -2.85 27.08
N GLU A 77 -3.79 -2.84 25.91
CA GLU A 77 -4.30 -4.06 25.29
C GLU A 77 -3.15 -4.99 24.87
N LYS A 78 -2.07 -4.43 24.30
CA LYS A 78 -0.87 -5.19 23.97
C LYS A 78 -0.23 -5.83 25.20
N GLN A 79 -0.08 -5.09 26.29
CA GLN A 79 0.44 -5.63 27.55
C GLN A 79 -0.43 -6.76 28.06
N THR A 80 -1.75 -6.59 28.04
CA THR A 80 -2.70 -7.62 28.49
C THR A 80 -2.62 -8.88 27.62
N PHE A 81 -2.52 -8.71 26.29
CA PHE A 81 -2.34 -9.81 25.36
C PHE A 81 -1.01 -10.53 25.58
N ASP A 82 0.08 -9.78 25.74
CA ASP A 82 1.41 -10.33 25.97
C ASP A 82 1.47 -11.07 27.31
N GLU A 83 0.88 -10.54 28.38
CA GLU A 83 0.79 -11.22 29.68
C GLU A 83 -0.03 -12.52 29.61
N ALA A 84 -1.19 -12.49 28.95
CA ALA A 84 -2.03 -13.67 28.77
C ALA A 84 -1.34 -14.74 27.90
N THR A 85 -0.59 -14.30 26.89
CA THR A 85 0.06 -15.20 25.92
C THR A 85 1.45 -15.64 26.38
N ALA A 86 2.10 -14.92 27.30
CA ALA A 86 3.45 -15.21 27.79
C ALA A 86 3.52 -16.59 28.44
N SER A 87 2.54 -16.94 29.28
CA SER A 87 2.52 -18.25 29.94
C SER A 87 2.36 -19.38 28.92
N GLN A 88 1.42 -19.23 27.98
CA GLN A 88 1.14 -20.24 26.95
C GLN A 88 2.33 -20.43 26.00
N THR A 89 2.94 -19.33 25.57
CA THR A 89 4.11 -19.38 24.67
C THR A 89 5.34 -19.95 25.36
N ALA A 90 5.57 -19.60 26.63
CA ALA A 90 6.64 -20.20 27.42
C ALA A 90 6.46 -21.71 27.57
N GLU A 91 5.23 -22.17 27.84
CA GLU A 91 4.92 -23.60 27.92
C GLU A 91 5.16 -24.29 26.57
N MET A 92 4.65 -23.75 25.46
CA MET A 92 4.87 -24.32 24.12
C MET A 92 6.36 -24.38 23.73
N LEU A 93 7.13 -23.33 24.03
CA LEU A 93 8.56 -23.28 23.73
C LEU A 93 9.40 -24.16 24.65
N SER A 94 8.88 -24.53 25.83
CA SER A 94 9.52 -25.49 26.74
C SER A 94 9.34 -26.95 26.32
N GLN A 95 8.39 -27.24 25.42
CA GLN A 95 8.16 -28.60 24.94
C GLN A 95 9.36 -29.08 24.11
N GLN A 96 9.95 -30.20 24.54
CA GLN A 96 11.14 -30.77 23.90
C GLN A 96 10.96 -31.04 22.40
N SER A 97 9.76 -31.45 21.98
CA SER A 97 9.41 -31.65 20.57
C SER A 97 9.55 -30.38 19.72
N VAL A 98 9.15 -29.23 20.25
CA VAL A 98 9.27 -27.92 19.59
C VAL A 98 10.73 -27.49 19.56
N VAL A 99 11.46 -27.67 20.66
CA VAL A 99 12.90 -27.37 20.74
C VAL A 99 13.70 -28.20 19.73
N ASP A 100 13.41 -29.49 19.61
CA ASP A 100 14.09 -30.39 18.69
C ASP A 100 13.75 -30.05 17.23
N LEU A 101 12.50 -29.67 16.95
CA LEU A 101 12.11 -29.16 15.64
C LEU A 101 12.87 -27.87 15.29
N LEU A 102 12.96 -26.91 16.21
CA LEU A 102 13.68 -25.64 15.98
C LEU A 102 15.18 -25.88 15.74
N LYS A 103 15.79 -26.84 16.43
CA LYS A 103 17.19 -27.25 16.19
C LYS A 103 17.41 -27.93 14.84
N SER A 104 16.38 -28.60 14.31
CA SER A 104 16.47 -29.29 13.02
C SER A 104 16.44 -28.35 11.80
N VAL A 105 16.05 -27.08 11.99
CA VAL A 105 16.06 -26.07 10.91
C VAL A 105 17.50 -25.62 10.65
N PRO A 106 18.07 -25.86 9.45
CA PRO A 106 19.42 -25.42 9.14
C PRO A 106 19.46 -23.89 9.13
N VAL A 107 20.38 -23.31 9.91
CA VAL A 107 20.68 -21.88 9.87
C VAL A 107 21.25 -21.58 8.48
N GLN A 108 20.41 -21.12 7.56
CA GLN A 108 20.87 -20.47 6.34
C GLN A 108 21.44 -19.11 6.73
N SER A 109 22.66 -19.10 7.25
CA SER A 109 23.51 -17.92 7.26
C SER A 109 23.94 -17.67 5.82
N THR A 110 23.00 -17.24 4.97
CA THR A 110 23.37 -16.62 3.71
C THR A 110 23.94 -15.25 4.08
N PRO A 111 25.25 -15.00 3.92
CA PRO A 111 25.72 -13.63 3.95
C PRO A 111 24.89 -12.89 2.90
N ARG A 112 24.31 -11.76 3.28
CA ARG A 112 23.59 -10.85 2.38
C ARG A 112 24.58 -10.38 1.32
N ALA A 113 24.75 -11.18 0.28
CA ALA A 113 25.56 -10.82 -0.87
C ALA A 113 24.91 -9.57 -1.46
N ALA A 114 25.58 -8.43 -1.29
CA ALA A 114 25.17 -7.20 -1.92
C ALA A 114 25.01 -7.48 -3.42
N LEU A 115 23.79 -7.30 -3.93
CA LEU A 115 23.50 -7.43 -5.35
C LEU A 115 24.59 -6.68 -6.14
N PRO A 116 25.21 -7.31 -7.15
CA PRO A 116 26.29 -6.68 -7.90
C PRO A 116 25.82 -5.32 -8.43
N SER A 117 26.65 -4.30 -8.24
CA SER A 117 26.41 -2.90 -8.63
C SER A 117 26.01 -2.72 -10.11
N ARG A 118 26.24 -3.73 -10.94
CA ARG A 118 25.83 -3.82 -12.34
C ARG A 118 24.32 -3.66 -12.56
N ILE A 119 23.47 -4.12 -11.62
CA ILE A 119 22.00 -3.99 -11.74
C ILE A 119 21.53 -2.54 -11.54
N ARG A 120 22.33 -1.69 -10.87
CA ARG A 120 22.00 -0.27 -10.70
C ARG A 120 22.31 0.58 -11.94
N VAL A 121 23.18 0.13 -12.84
CA VAL A 121 23.56 0.87 -14.06
C VAL A 121 22.42 0.89 -15.09
N GLY A 122 21.67 -0.22 -15.22
CA GLY A 122 20.56 -0.32 -16.17
C GLY A 122 19.41 0.66 -15.94
N LYS A 123 19.25 1.22 -14.73
CA LYS A 123 18.20 2.20 -14.44
C LYS A 123 18.44 3.54 -15.13
N LYS A 124 19.69 3.98 -15.28
CA LYS A 124 20.01 5.26 -15.94
C LYS A 124 19.79 5.18 -17.45
N GLU A 125 20.24 4.10 -18.06
CA GLU A 125 20.05 3.82 -19.48
C GLU A 125 18.56 3.67 -19.83
N THR A 126 17.79 2.97 -18.99
CA THR A 126 16.34 2.84 -19.18
C THR A 126 15.61 4.18 -19.07
N ILE A 127 16.03 5.07 -18.16
CA ILE A 127 15.45 6.43 -18.04
C ILE A 127 15.79 7.29 -19.26
N ALA A 128 17.01 7.18 -19.80
CA ALA A 128 17.40 7.88 -21.01
C ALA A 128 16.58 7.43 -22.22
N LEU A 129 16.42 6.11 -22.41
CA LEU A 129 15.58 5.55 -23.48
C LEU A 129 14.11 5.97 -23.36
N ARG A 130 13.56 5.97 -22.13
CA ARG A 130 12.19 6.46 -21.91
C ARG A 130 12.02 7.94 -22.26
N ARG A 131 13.02 8.77 -22.01
CA ARG A 131 12.99 10.19 -22.40
C ARG A 131 13.06 10.36 -23.91
N GLU A 132 13.96 9.62 -24.57
CA GLU A 132 14.11 9.66 -26.03
C GLU A 132 12.81 9.28 -26.75
N ILE A 133 12.14 8.20 -26.32
CA ILE A 133 10.84 7.78 -26.87
C ILE A 133 9.79 8.90 -26.73
N VAL A 134 9.74 9.58 -25.57
CA VAL A 134 8.79 10.67 -25.34
C VAL A 134 9.13 11.88 -26.22
N TYR A 135 10.40 12.23 -26.39
CA TYR A 135 10.79 13.34 -27.27
C TYR A 135 10.49 13.05 -28.75
N GLN A 136 10.73 11.83 -29.23
CA GLN A 136 10.36 11.42 -30.59
C GLN A 136 8.84 11.50 -30.79
N ALA A 137 8.05 10.99 -29.84
CA ALA A 137 6.59 11.05 -29.94
C ALA A 137 6.06 12.50 -29.97
N ILE A 138 6.67 13.43 -29.23
CA ILE A 138 6.29 14.85 -29.26
C ILE A 138 6.68 15.47 -30.62
N GLN A 139 7.86 15.18 -31.15
CA GLN A 139 8.28 15.70 -32.46
C GLN A 139 7.41 15.19 -33.61
N GLU A 140 7.00 13.92 -33.58
CA GLU A 140 6.08 13.36 -34.56
C GLU A 140 4.69 14.00 -34.48
N VAL A 141 4.20 14.27 -33.26
CA VAL A 141 2.91 14.95 -33.04
C VAL A 141 2.97 16.41 -33.50
N ASP A 142 4.04 17.14 -33.18
CA ASP A 142 4.21 18.53 -33.62
C ASP A 142 4.37 18.62 -35.15
N GLY A 143 5.10 17.67 -35.75
CA GLY A 143 5.22 17.56 -37.21
C GLY A 143 3.89 17.26 -37.89
N PHE A 144 3.06 16.40 -37.29
CA PHE A 144 1.70 16.13 -37.77
C PHE A 144 0.84 17.41 -37.76
N TRP A 145 0.85 18.18 -36.67
CA TRP A 145 0.08 19.42 -36.59
C TRP A 145 0.55 20.49 -37.57
N GLN A 146 1.87 20.62 -37.80
CA GLN A 146 2.38 21.57 -38.80
C GLN A 146 2.02 21.16 -40.24
N GLN A 147 2.06 19.86 -40.56
CA GLN A 147 1.65 19.38 -41.87
C GLN A 147 0.13 19.52 -42.07
N TRP A 148 -0.64 19.26 -41.01
CA TRP A 148 -2.09 19.48 -40.99
C TRP A 148 -2.40 20.96 -41.25
N ASP A 149 -1.78 21.89 -40.50
CA ASP A 149 -1.99 23.33 -40.68
C ASP A 149 -1.57 23.80 -42.09
N ALA A 150 -0.49 23.27 -42.66
CA ALA A 150 -0.05 23.60 -44.02
C ALA A 150 -1.00 23.09 -45.12
N GLU A 151 -1.65 21.94 -44.93
CA GLU A 151 -2.71 21.46 -45.84
C GLU A 151 -3.99 22.29 -45.70
N TRP A 152 -4.39 22.66 -44.48
CA TRP A 152 -5.58 23.48 -44.26
C TRP A 152 -5.44 24.88 -44.89
N VAL A 153 -4.26 25.48 -44.87
CA VAL A 153 -3.99 26.77 -45.54
C VAL A 153 -4.13 26.68 -47.07
N LYS A 154 -3.88 25.52 -47.69
CA LYS A 154 -4.08 25.30 -49.15
C LYS A 154 -5.53 25.07 -49.54
N ILE A 155 -6.38 24.64 -48.60
CA ILE A 155 -7.81 24.42 -48.86
C ILE A 155 -8.59 25.74 -48.77
N TYR A 156 -8.09 26.72 -48.00
CA TYR A 156 -8.78 27.97 -47.69
C TYR A 156 -8.19 29.24 -48.35
N ASN A 157 -7.14 29.10 -49.16
CA ASN A 157 -6.65 30.11 -50.12
C ASN A 157 -6.78 29.56 -51.54
#